data_AF-A0A2S8P7G6-F1
#
_entry.id   AF-A0A2S8P7G6-F1
#
_cell.length_a   1.000
_cell.length_b   1.000
_cell.length_c   1.000
_cell.angle_alpha   90.00
_cell.angle_beta   90.00
_cell.angle_gamma   90.00
#
_symmetry.space_group_name_H-M   'P 1'
#
loop_
_entity.id
_entity.type
_entity.pdbx_description
1 polymer ?
#
loop_
_entity_poly.entity_id
_entity_poly.type
_entity_poly.pdbx_seq_one_letter_code
_entity_poly.pdbx_strand_id
1 'polypeptide(L)'
;MTRLRTLDISGNQIQHLKGMEDLTGLTELNAESNQIYDLEPLRQLSSLDVLKLSNNQVWDLTPIEGFTFTRDNSATNTIQDISASTSLSSGMLTTLPEIEPAGLTVQNNYLDVTSGSTTMQLLNQMNVREQKRTPQGSFQRLIEGSTTAYVGDRAYTLDAAPFIDEGRTYVPLRFVSEQLNASVNWNSGTREAVITQNGKTIRWSVGNKQVIVDDALAINDAPLLMKSGKAFVPVRFISEQFNTTVAYIGSSKTTLIFENKQLAERIDP
;
A
#
# COMPACT_ATOMS: atom_id res chain seq x y z
N MET A 1 -9.67 -3.79 30.94
CA MET A 1 -9.62 -2.36 30.55
C MET A 1 -8.19 -1.88 30.61
N THR A 2 -7.52 -1.84 29.46
CA THR A 2 -6.17 -1.31 29.32
C THR A 2 -6.24 0.22 29.34
N ARG A 3 -5.56 0.85 30.29
CA ARG A 3 -5.48 2.32 30.46
C ARG A 3 -4.53 2.99 29.45
N LEU A 4 -4.20 2.31 28.37
CA LEU A 4 -3.19 2.78 27.42
C LEU A 4 -3.77 3.96 26.64
N ARG A 5 -3.14 5.12 26.76
CA ARG A 5 -3.53 6.38 26.10
C ARG A 5 -2.64 6.67 24.90
N THR A 6 -1.36 6.38 25.04
CA THR A 6 -0.35 6.61 24.00
C THR A 6 0.40 5.32 23.74
N LEU A 7 0.61 5.02 22.46
CA LEU A 7 1.38 3.88 22.02
C LEU A 7 2.27 4.29 20.86
N ASP A 8 3.57 4.03 20.98
CA ASP A 8 4.54 4.19 19.90
C ASP A 8 5.04 2.82 19.46
N ILE A 9 4.81 2.50 18.20
CA ILE A 9 5.26 1.29 17.50
C ILE A 9 6.02 1.65 16.22
N SER A 10 6.49 2.90 16.10
CA SER A 10 7.18 3.38 14.91
C SER A 10 8.53 2.67 14.66
N GLY A 11 8.94 2.60 13.40
CA GLY A 11 10.24 2.04 13.00
C GLY A 11 10.36 0.52 13.17
N ASN A 12 9.27 -0.21 12.99
CA ASN A 12 9.22 -1.67 13.08
C ASN A 12 8.84 -2.31 11.73
N GLN A 13 8.51 -3.60 11.75
CA GLN A 13 8.09 -4.38 10.58
C GLN A 13 6.63 -4.83 10.73
N ILE A 14 5.80 -4.00 11.37
CA ILE A 14 4.41 -4.35 11.66
C ILE A 14 3.60 -4.28 10.38
N GLN A 15 2.89 -5.36 10.07
CA GLN A 15 1.96 -5.44 8.95
C GLN A 15 0.50 -5.46 9.39
N HIS A 16 0.25 -5.98 10.59
CA HIS A 16 -1.09 -6.24 11.10
C HIS A 16 -1.28 -5.56 12.45
N LEU A 17 -2.40 -4.85 12.59
CA LEU A 17 -2.83 -4.21 13.85
C LEU A 17 -3.83 -5.09 14.62
N LYS A 18 -3.96 -6.37 14.24
CA LYS A 18 -4.85 -7.32 14.93
C LYS A 18 -4.47 -7.41 16.40
N GLY A 19 -5.48 -7.34 17.28
CA GLY A 19 -5.32 -7.29 18.74
C GLY A 19 -5.36 -5.88 19.32
N MET A 20 -5.42 -4.83 18.49
CA MET A 20 -5.56 -3.44 18.93
C MET A 20 -7.01 -2.98 19.07
N GLU A 21 -7.98 -3.79 18.66
CA GLU A 21 -9.42 -3.46 18.60
C GLU A 21 -9.97 -3.06 19.98
N ASP A 22 -9.43 -3.66 21.05
CA ASP A 22 -9.87 -3.43 22.43
C ASP A 22 -9.18 -2.24 23.12
N LEU A 23 -8.25 -1.56 22.44
CA LEU A 23 -7.55 -0.38 22.97
C LEU A 23 -8.41 0.88 22.85
N THR A 24 -9.71 0.79 23.17
CA THR A 24 -10.71 1.87 22.99
C THR A 24 -10.40 3.16 23.75
N GLY A 25 -9.51 3.09 24.73
CA GLY A 25 -8.97 4.24 25.45
C GLY A 25 -7.76 4.91 24.79
N LEU A 26 -7.22 4.38 23.70
CA LEU A 26 -6.04 4.92 23.02
C LEU A 26 -6.41 6.25 22.34
N THR A 27 -5.62 7.28 22.62
CA THR A 27 -5.78 8.63 22.09
C THR A 27 -4.67 8.99 21.11
N GLU A 28 -3.52 8.34 21.22
CA GLU A 28 -2.36 8.58 20.36
C GLU A 28 -1.70 7.26 19.96
N LEU A 29 -1.59 7.05 18.65
CA LEU A 29 -0.88 5.94 18.04
C LEU A 29 0.17 6.48 17.07
N ASN A 30 1.45 6.31 17.41
CA ASN A 30 2.54 6.50 16.46
C ASN A 30 2.89 5.14 15.83
N ALA A 31 2.62 4.97 14.54
CA ALA A 31 2.89 3.75 13.79
C ALA A 31 3.69 4.03 12.50
N GLU A 32 4.45 5.12 12.46
CA GLU A 32 5.24 5.52 11.30
C GLU A 32 6.32 4.47 10.95
N SER A 33 6.68 4.40 9.68
CA SER A 33 7.79 3.56 9.20
C SER A 33 7.59 2.07 9.55
N ASN A 34 6.47 1.53 9.07
CA ASN A 34 6.07 0.12 9.21
C ASN A 34 5.59 -0.41 7.84
N GLN A 35 4.86 -1.52 7.84
CA GLN A 35 4.32 -2.17 6.64
C GLN A 35 2.79 -2.36 6.77
N ILE A 36 2.13 -1.47 7.50
CA ILE A 36 0.69 -1.57 7.79
C ILE A 36 -0.09 -1.27 6.52
N TYR A 37 -1.03 -2.15 6.17
CA TYR A 37 -1.91 -1.98 5.01
C TYR A 37 -3.40 -2.06 5.34
N ASP A 38 -3.75 -2.57 6.53
CA ASP A 38 -5.12 -2.79 6.97
C ASP A 38 -5.39 -2.01 8.24
N LEU A 39 -6.31 -1.03 8.15
CA LEU A 39 -6.75 -0.20 9.26
C LEU A 39 -8.05 -0.70 9.90
N GLU A 40 -8.63 -1.81 9.43
CA GLU A 40 -9.86 -2.37 10.00
C GLU A 40 -9.80 -2.59 11.52
N PRO A 41 -8.67 -3.04 12.12
CA PRO A 41 -8.56 -3.18 13.57
C PRO A 41 -8.71 -1.86 14.34
N LEU A 42 -8.53 -0.71 13.69
CA LEU A 42 -8.67 0.60 14.32
C LEU A 42 -10.11 1.12 14.34
N ARG A 43 -11.05 0.51 13.60
CA ARG A 43 -12.39 1.07 13.34
C ARG A 43 -13.16 1.55 14.58
N GLN A 44 -12.97 0.88 15.72
CA GLN A 44 -13.67 1.18 16.97
C GLN A 44 -12.90 2.11 17.93
N LEU A 45 -11.69 2.53 17.57
CA LEU A 45 -10.82 3.38 18.39
C LEU A 45 -11.17 4.87 18.25
N SER A 46 -12.46 5.21 18.41
CA SER A 46 -12.99 6.56 18.16
C SER A 46 -12.44 7.66 19.09
N SER A 47 -11.63 7.29 20.10
CA SER A 47 -10.91 8.23 20.96
C SER A 47 -9.55 8.66 20.40
N LEU A 48 -9.09 8.07 19.29
CA LEU A 48 -7.85 8.46 18.63
C LEU A 48 -7.94 9.88 18.09
N ASP A 49 -7.11 10.75 18.64
CA ASP A 49 -6.94 12.15 18.24
C ASP A 49 -5.59 12.37 17.53
N VAL A 50 -4.66 11.42 17.70
CA VAL A 50 -3.39 11.37 16.96
C VAL A 50 -3.15 9.97 16.40
N LEU A 51 -2.95 9.87 15.10
CA LEU A 51 -2.64 8.67 14.34
C LEU A 51 -1.56 8.98 13.32
N LYS A 52 -0.33 8.56 13.61
CA LYS A 52 0.80 8.73 12.68
C LYS A 52 1.02 7.46 11.88
N LEU A 53 0.82 7.52 10.56
CA LEU A 53 0.89 6.39 9.63
C LEU A 53 1.85 6.63 8.46
N SER A 54 2.67 7.67 8.50
CA SER A 54 3.66 7.92 7.44
C SER A 54 4.52 6.70 7.15
N ASN A 55 4.93 6.52 5.90
CA ASN A 55 5.81 5.42 5.46
C ASN A 55 5.24 4.03 5.79
N ASN A 56 4.03 3.75 5.30
CA ASN A 56 3.35 2.46 5.43
C ASN A 56 2.79 1.99 4.07
N GLN A 57 1.93 0.97 4.09
CA GLN A 57 1.27 0.39 2.92
C GLN A 57 -0.25 0.64 2.92
N VAL A 58 -0.72 1.70 3.61
CA VAL A 58 -2.15 2.02 3.73
C VAL A 58 -2.69 2.46 2.37
N TRP A 59 -3.83 1.92 1.98
CA TRP A 59 -4.49 2.26 0.71
C TRP A 59 -5.94 2.71 0.91
N ASP A 60 -6.54 2.39 2.07
CA ASP A 60 -7.93 2.67 2.41
C ASP A 60 -8.01 3.36 3.77
N LEU A 61 -8.71 4.50 3.81
CA LEU A 61 -9.00 5.25 5.04
C LEU A 61 -10.44 5.06 5.52
N THR A 62 -11.27 4.31 4.78
CA THR A 62 -12.67 4.03 5.18
C THR A 62 -12.78 3.48 6.60
N PRO A 63 -11.88 2.61 7.11
CA PRO A 63 -11.96 2.16 8.49
C PRO A 63 -11.91 3.27 9.54
N ILE A 64 -11.37 4.45 9.22
CA ILE A 64 -11.25 5.60 10.11
C ILE A 64 -12.10 6.81 9.66
N GLU A 65 -13.07 6.62 8.76
CA GLU A 65 -13.89 7.71 8.20
C GLU A 65 -14.62 8.57 9.24
N GLY A 66 -14.96 7.98 10.40
CA GLY A 66 -15.66 8.66 11.48
C GLY A 66 -14.75 9.38 12.47
N PHE A 67 -13.43 9.37 12.25
CA PHE A 67 -12.47 9.94 13.18
C PHE A 67 -12.34 11.43 12.95
N THR A 68 -12.12 12.19 14.03
CA THR A 68 -11.86 13.62 13.96
C THR A 68 -10.52 13.87 14.64
N PHE A 69 -9.57 14.40 13.87
CA PHE A 69 -8.26 14.77 14.39
C PHE A 69 -8.29 16.27 14.73
N THR A 70 -8.18 16.58 16.02
CA THR A 70 -8.33 17.95 16.55
C THR A 70 -7.02 18.59 16.97
N ARG A 71 -5.96 17.79 17.20
CA ARG A 71 -4.58 18.30 17.30
C ARG A 71 -4.12 18.82 15.94
N ASP A 72 -4.48 20.06 15.69
CA ASP A 72 -3.79 20.94 14.77
C ASP A 72 -2.55 21.48 15.50
N ASN A 73 -1.34 21.06 15.12
CA ASN A 73 -0.15 21.68 15.67
C ASN A 73 0.05 23.13 15.15
N SER A 74 -0.82 23.62 14.25
CA SER A 74 -0.79 25.04 13.86
C SER A 74 -1.10 25.99 15.02
N ALA A 75 -1.62 25.47 16.14
CA ALA A 75 -1.95 26.24 17.33
C ALA A 75 -0.74 26.69 18.20
N THR A 76 0.52 26.38 17.85
CA THR A 76 1.69 27.02 18.54
C THR A 76 2.29 28.20 17.79
N ASN A 77 1.72 28.66 16.68
CA ASN A 77 2.04 29.98 16.12
C ASN A 77 0.77 30.72 15.71
N THR A 78 -0.01 31.16 16.69
CA THR A 78 -0.85 32.33 16.53
C THR A 78 0.04 33.54 16.23
N ILE A 79 0.34 33.81 14.96
CA ILE A 79 0.64 35.18 14.55
C ILE A 79 -0.70 35.91 14.54
N GLN A 80 -1.14 36.33 15.72
CA GLN A 80 -2.02 37.47 15.84
C GLN A 80 -1.22 38.68 15.35
N ASP A 81 -1.60 39.20 14.19
CA ASP A 81 -1.39 40.58 13.75
C ASP A 81 -0.03 41.22 14.08
N ILE A 82 0.82 41.34 13.07
CA ILE A 82 1.71 42.51 12.98
C ILE A 82 1.68 43.05 11.56
N SER A 83 0.72 43.93 11.35
CA SER A 83 0.80 45.13 10.51
C SER A 83 2.08 45.97 10.77
N ALA A 84 3.26 45.37 10.62
CA ALA A 84 4.56 46.03 10.65
C ALA A 84 5.43 45.50 9.50
N SER A 85 5.09 45.94 8.29
CA SER A 85 6.06 46.04 7.21
C SER A 85 7.20 46.96 7.64
N THR A 86 8.42 46.44 7.76
CA THR A 86 9.68 47.04 7.28
C THR A 86 10.85 46.28 7.89
N SER A 87 11.79 45.87 7.02
CA SER A 87 13.10 45.27 7.33
C SER A 87 13.16 43.73 7.34
N LEU A 88 13.39 43.14 6.17
CA LEU A 88 14.07 41.85 6.07
C LEU A 88 15.20 41.98 5.05
N SER A 89 16.40 42.24 5.57
CA SER A 89 17.65 42.03 4.85
C SER A 89 17.85 40.53 4.62
N SER A 90 18.12 40.17 3.37
CA SER A 90 18.55 38.84 2.94
C SER A 90 19.62 38.23 3.84
N GLY A 91 19.37 37.04 4.36
CA GLY A 91 20.39 36.24 5.05
C GLY A 91 19.80 35.02 5.76
N MET A 92 20.05 33.84 5.19
CA MET A 92 19.83 32.50 5.77
C MET A 92 18.40 32.17 6.27
N LEU A 93 17.61 31.55 5.40
CA LEU A 93 16.57 30.61 5.85
C LEU A 93 17.19 29.21 5.88
N THR A 94 17.84 28.85 6.99
CA THR A 94 18.11 27.44 7.28
C THR A 94 16.76 26.76 7.47
N THR A 95 16.59 25.64 6.77
CA THR A 95 15.45 24.71 6.77
C THR A 95 14.46 24.96 7.90
N LEU A 96 13.26 25.42 7.53
CA LEU A 96 12.11 25.46 8.42
C LEU A 96 11.93 24.07 9.06
N PRO A 97 11.68 23.97 10.38
CA PRO A 97 11.31 22.69 10.98
C PRO A 97 10.11 22.15 10.19
N GLU A 98 10.23 20.90 9.77
CA GLU A 98 9.16 20.12 9.15
C GLU A 98 7.92 20.31 10.01
N ILE A 99 6.91 21.03 9.51
CA ILE A 99 5.65 21.25 10.22
C ILE A 99 5.12 19.85 10.50
N GLU A 100 5.12 19.39 11.76
CA GLU A 100 4.53 18.07 12.03
C GLU A 100 3.10 18.11 11.50
N PRO A 101 2.68 17.20 10.62
CA PRO A 101 1.35 17.32 10.04
C PRO A 101 0.32 17.12 11.15
N ALA A 102 -0.92 17.50 10.86
CA ALA A 102 -2.12 17.28 11.67
C ALA A 102 -2.14 15.95 12.45
N GLY A 103 -3.04 15.82 13.42
CA GLY A 103 -3.28 14.57 14.16
C GLY A 103 -3.46 13.31 13.29
N LEU A 104 -3.57 13.40 11.96
CA LEU A 104 -3.35 12.29 11.04
C LEU A 104 -2.18 12.55 10.08
N THR A 105 -1.14 11.71 10.13
CA THR A 105 -0.05 11.68 9.14
C THR A 105 -0.19 10.43 8.27
N VAL A 106 -0.17 10.56 6.94
CA VAL A 106 -0.33 9.42 6.01
C VAL A 106 0.58 9.54 4.80
N GLN A 107 1.60 10.39 4.86
CA GLN A 107 2.55 10.57 3.76
C GLN A 107 3.23 9.24 3.42
N ASN A 108 3.61 9.08 2.16
CA ASN A 108 4.27 7.88 1.67
C ASN A 108 3.48 6.59 1.96
N ASN A 109 2.16 6.62 1.76
CA ASN A 109 1.29 5.43 1.69
C ASN A 109 0.88 5.10 0.24
N TYR A 110 -0.12 4.25 -0.01
CA TYR A 110 -0.62 3.90 -1.36
C TYR A 110 -1.99 4.54 -1.63
N LEU A 111 -2.21 5.69 -1.02
CA LEU A 111 -3.44 6.46 -1.11
C LEU A 111 -3.53 7.17 -2.48
N ASP A 112 -4.71 7.09 -3.10
CA ASP A 112 -5.08 7.97 -4.21
C ASP A 112 -5.48 9.34 -3.65
N VAL A 113 -4.55 10.29 -3.67
CA VAL A 113 -4.75 11.66 -3.19
C VAL A 113 -4.99 12.66 -4.34
N THR A 114 -5.49 12.16 -5.48
CA THR A 114 -5.90 13.03 -6.58
C THR A 114 -7.18 13.78 -6.25
N SER A 115 -7.32 14.99 -6.80
CA SER A 115 -8.52 15.81 -6.59
C SER A 115 -9.78 15.06 -6.99
N GLY A 116 -10.68 14.84 -6.03
CA GLY A 116 -11.98 14.20 -6.25
C GLY A 116 -12.04 12.71 -5.86
N SER A 117 -10.92 12.07 -5.54
CA SER A 117 -10.91 10.68 -5.04
C SER A 117 -11.68 10.56 -3.71
N THR A 118 -12.21 9.37 -3.42
CA THR A 118 -12.88 9.08 -2.14
C THR A 118 -11.94 9.34 -0.97
N THR A 119 -10.68 8.93 -1.10
CA THR A 119 -9.64 9.17 -0.10
C THR A 119 -9.44 10.67 0.16
N MET A 120 -9.40 11.52 -0.87
CA MET A 120 -9.31 12.96 -0.66
C MET A 120 -10.56 13.54 0.01
N GLN A 121 -11.75 13.01 -0.29
CA GLN A 121 -12.97 13.42 0.40
C GLN A 121 -12.91 13.08 1.90
N LEU A 122 -12.45 11.87 2.24
CA LEU A 122 -12.26 11.44 3.63
C LEU A 122 -11.21 12.31 4.35
N LEU A 123 -10.07 12.58 3.71
CA LEU A 123 -9.02 13.43 4.28
C LEU A 123 -9.53 14.86 4.56
N ASN A 124 -10.35 15.42 3.67
CA ASN A 124 -10.98 16.73 3.88
C ASN A 124 -11.96 16.69 5.06
N GLN A 125 -12.73 15.61 5.23
CA GLN A 125 -13.66 15.42 6.36
C GLN A 125 -12.92 15.26 7.69
N MET A 126 -11.75 14.62 7.67
CA MET A 126 -10.89 14.38 8.83
C MET A 126 -9.99 15.59 9.20
N ASN A 127 -10.22 16.77 8.61
CA ASN A 127 -9.43 18.00 8.80
C ASN A 127 -7.94 17.91 8.42
N VAL A 128 -7.57 17.05 7.46
CA VAL A 128 -6.17 16.93 7.01
C VAL A 128 -5.88 17.88 5.85
N ARG A 129 -5.01 18.87 6.07
CA ARG A 129 -4.83 20.01 5.15
C ARG A 129 -3.70 19.87 4.12
N GLU A 130 -2.68 19.05 4.39
CA GLU A 130 -1.47 19.02 3.56
C GLU A 130 -1.08 17.60 3.13
N GLN A 131 -1.54 17.23 1.93
CA GLN A 131 -0.98 16.09 1.22
C GLN A 131 -0.65 16.48 -0.21
N LYS A 132 0.53 16.05 -0.66
CA LYS A 132 0.95 16.21 -2.04
C LYS A 132 -0.13 15.57 -2.93
N ARG A 133 -0.71 16.33 -3.85
CA ARG A 133 -1.85 15.93 -4.71
C ARG A 133 -1.46 14.96 -5.83
N THR A 134 -0.57 14.02 -5.53
CA THR A 134 -0.10 12.98 -6.45
C THR A 134 -0.29 11.63 -5.77
N PRO A 135 -0.77 10.59 -6.47
CA PRO A 135 -0.86 9.24 -5.92
C PRO A 135 0.41 8.86 -5.17
N GLN A 136 0.27 8.37 -3.95
CA GLN A 136 1.41 8.15 -3.07
C GLN A 136 2.12 6.81 -3.33
N GLY A 137 1.52 5.95 -4.15
CA GLY A 137 2.05 4.68 -4.63
C GLY A 137 1.05 3.99 -5.56
N SER A 138 1.49 2.94 -6.24
CA SER A 138 0.66 2.09 -7.08
C SER A 138 0.45 0.73 -6.43
N PHE A 139 -0.78 0.22 -6.50
CA PHE A 139 -1.10 -1.11 -5.98
C PHE A 139 -2.19 -1.77 -6.80
N GLN A 140 -2.23 -3.09 -6.78
CA GLN A 140 -3.28 -3.90 -7.36
C GLN A 140 -4.12 -4.52 -6.24
N ARG A 141 -5.44 -4.58 -6.43
CA ARG A 141 -6.40 -5.23 -5.52
C ARG A 141 -7.17 -6.30 -6.28
N LEU A 142 -7.00 -7.55 -5.87
CA LEU A 142 -7.66 -8.72 -6.45
C LEU A 142 -8.50 -9.42 -5.38
N ILE A 143 -9.73 -9.77 -5.70
CA ILE A 143 -10.68 -10.39 -4.76
C ILE A 143 -10.95 -11.82 -5.20
N GLU A 144 -10.83 -12.78 -4.28
CA GLU A 144 -11.13 -14.19 -4.54
C GLU A 144 -12.54 -14.36 -5.13
N GLY A 145 -12.65 -15.10 -6.24
CA GLY A 145 -13.92 -15.38 -6.92
C GLY A 145 -14.50 -14.22 -7.73
N SER A 146 -13.91 -13.02 -7.65
CA SER A 146 -14.33 -11.86 -8.43
C SER A 146 -13.57 -11.75 -9.76
N THR A 147 -14.28 -11.43 -10.83
CA THR A 147 -13.67 -11.02 -12.10
C THR A 147 -13.43 -9.51 -12.17
N THR A 148 -13.57 -8.79 -11.07
CA THR A 148 -13.23 -7.37 -10.99
C THR A 148 -11.98 -7.22 -10.12
N ALA A 149 -10.93 -6.66 -10.69
CA ALA A 149 -9.73 -6.22 -10.00
C ALA A 149 -9.62 -4.69 -10.06
N TYR A 150 -8.75 -4.13 -9.24
CA TYR A 150 -8.48 -2.70 -9.23
C TYR A 150 -6.99 -2.41 -9.30
N VAL A 151 -6.64 -1.31 -9.95
CA VAL A 151 -5.31 -0.70 -9.88
C VAL A 151 -5.50 0.74 -9.44
N GLY A 152 -5.11 1.04 -8.20
CA GLY A 152 -5.65 2.21 -7.49
C GLY A 152 -7.18 2.17 -7.42
N ASP A 153 -7.84 3.26 -7.81
CA ASP A 153 -9.31 3.35 -7.85
C ASP A 153 -9.92 2.81 -9.15
N ARG A 154 -9.11 2.49 -10.16
CA ARG A 154 -9.61 2.06 -11.47
C ARG A 154 -9.96 0.57 -11.47
N ALA A 155 -11.19 0.25 -11.84
CA ALA A 155 -11.64 -1.12 -12.02
C ALA A 155 -11.21 -1.72 -13.38
N TYR A 156 -10.88 -3.00 -13.37
CA TYR A 156 -10.50 -3.82 -14.51
C TYR A 156 -11.29 -5.13 -14.50
N THR A 157 -11.74 -5.57 -15.67
CA THR A 157 -12.38 -6.88 -15.84
C THR A 157 -11.32 -7.93 -16.11
N LEU A 158 -11.25 -8.93 -15.25
CA LEU A 158 -10.44 -10.13 -15.42
C LEU A 158 -11.18 -11.13 -16.29
N ASP A 159 -10.42 -11.85 -17.12
CA ASP A 159 -10.92 -12.96 -17.92
C ASP A 159 -11.12 -14.25 -17.10
N ALA A 160 -10.54 -14.31 -15.91
CA ALA A 160 -10.83 -15.32 -14.91
C ALA A 160 -10.57 -14.80 -13.49
N ALA A 161 -11.33 -15.30 -12.51
CA ALA A 161 -11.23 -14.85 -11.14
C ALA A 161 -10.03 -15.47 -10.38
N PRO A 162 -9.36 -14.72 -9.49
CA PRO A 162 -8.41 -15.27 -8.53
C PRO A 162 -9.07 -16.33 -7.64
N PHE A 163 -8.28 -17.26 -7.14
CA PHE A 163 -8.76 -18.30 -6.22
C PHE A 163 -7.67 -18.69 -5.22
N ILE A 164 -8.06 -19.39 -4.16
CA ILE A 164 -7.13 -20.01 -3.22
C ILE A 164 -7.12 -21.52 -3.47
N ASP A 165 -5.93 -22.09 -3.57
CA ASP A 165 -5.71 -23.53 -3.65
C ASP A 165 -4.53 -23.90 -2.74
N GLU A 166 -4.71 -24.92 -1.89
CA GLU A 166 -3.73 -25.34 -0.87
C GLU A 166 -3.11 -24.20 -0.04
N GLY A 167 -3.91 -23.16 0.28
CA GLY A 167 -3.43 -22.00 1.04
C GLY A 167 -2.51 -21.06 0.24
N ARG A 168 -2.56 -21.11 -1.09
CA ARG A 168 -1.88 -20.17 -1.99
C ARG A 168 -2.91 -19.41 -2.81
N THR A 169 -2.74 -18.09 -2.89
CA THR A 169 -3.54 -17.26 -3.79
C THR A 169 -3.00 -17.38 -5.21
N TYR A 170 -3.84 -17.91 -6.08
CA TYR A 170 -3.65 -17.95 -7.52
C TYR A 170 -4.32 -16.76 -8.18
N VAL A 171 -3.54 -16.03 -8.97
CA VAL A 171 -3.99 -14.84 -9.71
C VAL A 171 -3.79 -15.05 -11.21
N PRO A 172 -4.62 -14.40 -12.07
CA PRO A 172 -4.41 -14.46 -13.51
C PRO A 172 -3.04 -13.90 -13.88
N LEU A 173 -2.17 -14.76 -14.43
CA LEU A 173 -0.77 -14.44 -14.69
C LEU A 173 -0.64 -13.18 -15.54
N ARG A 174 -1.39 -13.12 -16.64
CA ARG A 174 -1.32 -12.02 -17.60
C ARG A 174 -1.64 -10.67 -16.96
N PHE A 175 -2.77 -10.59 -16.24
CA PHE A 175 -3.20 -9.35 -15.61
C PHE A 175 -2.13 -8.84 -14.64
N VAL A 176 -1.69 -9.67 -13.68
CA VAL A 176 -0.74 -9.23 -12.65
C VAL A 176 0.61 -8.86 -13.25
N SER A 177 1.12 -9.64 -14.20
CA SER A 177 2.39 -9.34 -14.87
C SER A 177 2.33 -8.05 -15.69
N GLU A 178 1.29 -7.85 -16.50
CA GLU A 178 1.16 -6.66 -17.35
C GLU A 178 0.97 -5.38 -16.53
N GLN A 179 0.25 -5.44 -15.40
CA GLN A 179 0.17 -4.30 -14.47
C GLN A 179 1.51 -3.97 -13.82
N LEU A 180 2.45 -4.90 -13.77
CA LEU A 180 3.83 -4.67 -13.34
C LEU A 180 4.77 -4.32 -14.49
N ASN A 181 4.25 -3.89 -15.66
CA ASN A 181 5.06 -3.60 -16.85
C ASN A 181 5.85 -4.81 -17.39
N ALA A 182 5.42 -6.04 -17.08
CA ALA A 182 6.00 -7.25 -17.65
C ALA A 182 5.18 -7.74 -18.85
N SER A 183 5.85 -8.34 -19.83
CA SER A 183 5.22 -9.01 -20.96
C SER A 183 5.05 -10.50 -20.69
N VAL A 184 3.94 -11.09 -21.17
CA VAL A 184 3.66 -12.53 -21.03
C VAL A 184 3.46 -13.16 -22.40
N ASN A 185 4.39 -14.04 -22.78
CA ASN A 185 4.31 -14.90 -23.96
C ASN A 185 3.93 -16.33 -23.54
N TRP A 186 3.05 -16.96 -24.31
CA TRP A 186 2.61 -18.33 -24.07
C TRP A 186 3.05 -19.25 -25.20
N ASN A 187 3.81 -20.29 -24.86
CA ASN A 187 4.15 -21.37 -25.78
C ASN A 187 3.17 -22.53 -25.59
N SER A 188 2.28 -22.73 -26.57
CA SER A 188 1.27 -23.80 -26.52
C SER A 188 1.87 -25.20 -26.72
N GLY A 189 2.97 -25.32 -27.47
CA GLY A 189 3.62 -26.61 -27.74
C GLY A 189 4.31 -27.18 -26.51
N THR A 190 4.99 -26.34 -25.74
CA THR A 190 5.66 -26.73 -24.49
C THR A 190 4.81 -26.51 -23.24
N ARG A 191 3.64 -25.87 -23.37
CA ARG A 191 2.79 -25.44 -22.24
C ARG A 191 3.59 -24.61 -21.23
N GLU A 192 4.32 -23.64 -21.76
CA GLU A 192 5.23 -22.78 -20.98
C GLU A 192 4.79 -21.32 -21.08
N ALA A 193 4.75 -20.64 -19.94
CA ALA A 193 4.68 -19.19 -19.89
C ALA A 193 6.09 -18.61 -19.81
N VAL A 194 6.37 -17.62 -20.65
CA VAL A 194 7.60 -16.80 -20.62
C VAL A 194 7.21 -15.38 -20.24
N ILE A 195 7.72 -14.91 -19.11
CA ILE A 195 7.43 -13.59 -18.56
C ILE A 195 8.71 -12.77 -18.59
N THR A 196 8.66 -11.56 -19.16
CA THR A 196 9.84 -10.70 -19.29
C THR A 196 9.56 -9.29 -18.80
N GLN A 197 10.43 -8.77 -17.93
CA GLN A 197 10.37 -7.41 -17.38
C GLN A 197 11.80 -6.87 -17.21
N ASN A 198 12.12 -5.71 -17.79
CA ASN A 198 13.43 -5.04 -17.60
C ASN A 198 14.67 -5.97 -17.76
N GLY A 199 14.63 -6.88 -18.73
CA GLY A 199 15.69 -7.87 -18.98
C GLY A 199 15.61 -9.15 -18.15
N LYS A 200 14.86 -9.16 -17.04
CA LYS A 200 14.55 -10.39 -16.28
C LYS A 200 13.63 -11.30 -17.08
N THR A 201 13.94 -12.59 -17.12
CA THR A 201 13.13 -13.61 -17.80
C THR A 201 12.77 -14.75 -16.85
N ILE A 202 11.47 -15.07 -16.78
CA ILE A 202 10.92 -16.21 -16.04
C ILE A 202 10.32 -17.17 -17.05
N ARG A 203 10.71 -18.44 -17.04
CA ARG A 203 10.10 -19.51 -17.84
C ARG A 203 9.48 -20.54 -16.91
N TRP A 204 8.19 -20.77 -17.06
CA TRP A 204 7.42 -21.64 -16.18
C TRP A 204 6.49 -22.56 -16.96
N SER A 205 6.79 -23.85 -16.93
CA SER A 205 5.94 -24.91 -17.49
C SER A 205 4.77 -25.26 -16.56
N VAL A 206 3.58 -25.46 -17.13
CA VAL A 206 2.37 -25.82 -16.38
C VAL A 206 2.56 -27.07 -15.54
N GLY A 207 2.10 -27.02 -14.28
CA GLY A 207 2.13 -28.15 -13.37
C GLY A 207 3.51 -28.44 -12.78
N ASN A 208 4.56 -27.73 -13.21
CA ASN A 208 5.90 -27.89 -12.66
C ASN A 208 6.12 -26.90 -11.51
N LYS A 209 6.77 -27.35 -10.43
CA LYS A 209 7.21 -26.50 -9.30
C LYS A 209 8.57 -25.85 -9.57
N GLN A 210 9.31 -26.39 -10.54
CA GLN A 210 10.55 -25.81 -11.03
C GLN A 210 10.27 -24.68 -12.02
N VAL A 211 10.99 -23.59 -11.84
CA VAL A 211 10.90 -22.37 -12.66
C VAL A 211 12.31 -21.98 -13.06
N ILE A 212 12.50 -21.48 -14.28
CA ILE A 212 13.79 -20.92 -14.70
C ILE A 212 13.69 -19.40 -14.59
N VAL A 213 14.59 -18.78 -13.84
CA VAL A 213 14.70 -17.32 -13.68
C VAL A 213 16.11 -16.91 -14.11
N ASP A 214 16.23 -16.08 -15.15
CA ASP A 214 17.51 -15.59 -15.65
C ASP A 214 18.53 -16.73 -15.87
N ASP A 215 18.06 -17.82 -16.50
CA ASP A 215 18.78 -19.08 -16.78
C ASP A 215 19.17 -19.94 -15.55
N ALA A 216 18.77 -19.53 -14.34
CA ALA A 216 18.94 -20.31 -13.11
C ALA A 216 17.66 -21.07 -12.72
N LEU A 217 17.82 -22.27 -12.19
CA LEU A 217 16.71 -23.06 -11.65
C LEU A 217 16.28 -22.52 -10.28
N ALA A 218 15.01 -22.15 -10.16
CA ALA A 218 14.32 -21.85 -8.91
C ALA A 218 13.24 -22.90 -8.64
N ILE A 219 12.90 -23.09 -7.36
CA ILE A 219 11.83 -23.99 -6.92
C ILE A 219 10.79 -23.17 -6.18
N ASN A 220 9.55 -23.24 -6.65
CA ASN A 220 8.40 -22.71 -5.93
C ASN A 220 7.62 -23.84 -5.25
N ASP A 221 6.96 -23.54 -4.13
CA ASP A 221 6.17 -24.52 -3.39
C ASP A 221 4.90 -24.98 -4.11
N ALA A 222 4.42 -24.19 -5.07
CA ALA A 222 3.21 -24.40 -5.84
C ALA A 222 3.44 -24.15 -7.35
N PRO A 223 2.84 -24.92 -8.27
CA PRO A 223 3.10 -24.79 -9.70
C PRO A 223 2.28 -23.67 -10.35
N LEU A 224 2.66 -23.26 -11.56
CA LEU A 224 1.77 -22.55 -12.48
C LEU A 224 0.64 -23.50 -12.91
N LEU A 225 -0.60 -23.03 -12.87
CA LEU A 225 -1.80 -23.79 -13.20
C LEU A 225 -2.46 -23.28 -14.47
N MET A 226 -3.19 -24.17 -15.16
CA MET A 226 -4.10 -23.80 -16.23
C MET A 226 -5.53 -24.15 -15.82
N LYS A 227 -6.43 -23.16 -15.83
CA LYS A 227 -7.85 -23.34 -15.54
C LYS A 227 -8.68 -22.63 -16.60
N SER A 228 -9.57 -23.37 -17.26
CA SER A 228 -10.42 -22.86 -18.35
C SER A 228 -9.64 -22.11 -19.44
N GLY A 229 -8.45 -22.61 -19.80
CA GLY A 229 -7.61 -22.00 -20.82
C GLY A 229 -6.82 -20.75 -20.38
N LYS A 230 -6.87 -20.40 -19.09
CA LYS A 230 -6.14 -19.26 -18.51
C LYS A 230 -5.03 -19.73 -17.59
N ALA A 231 -3.88 -19.04 -17.65
CA ALA A 231 -2.72 -19.32 -16.81
C ALA A 231 -2.84 -18.60 -15.47
N PHE A 232 -2.57 -19.32 -14.40
CA PHE A 232 -2.61 -18.85 -13.03
C PHE A 232 -1.30 -19.14 -12.33
N VAL A 233 -0.86 -18.20 -11.52
CA VAL A 233 0.40 -18.30 -10.78
C VAL A 233 0.20 -17.95 -9.32
N PRO A 234 0.96 -18.57 -8.40
CA PRO A 234 1.03 -18.13 -7.02
C PRO A 234 1.53 -16.68 -6.98
N VAL A 235 0.71 -15.77 -6.46
CA VAL A 235 0.99 -14.32 -6.49
C VAL A 235 2.34 -13.98 -5.85
N ARG A 236 2.72 -14.68 -4.78
CA ARG A 236 3.95 -14.42 -4.03
C ARG A 236 5.20 -14.65 -4.87
N PHE A 237 5.23 -15.72 -5.69
CA PHE A 237 6.38 -15.99 -6.54
C PHE A 237 6.60 -14.86 -7.56
N ILE A 238 5.55 -14.44 -8.27
CA ILE A 238 5.64 -13.31 -9.20
C ILE A 238 6.05 -12.03 -8.49
N SER A 239 5.49 -11.80 -7.31
CA SER A 239 5.77 -10.61 -6.52
C SER A 239 7.25 -10.48 -6.15
N GLU A 240 7.85 -11.58 -5.69
CA GLU A 240 9.28 -11.67 -5.35
C GLU A 240 10.16 -11.37 -6.57
N GLN A 241 9.81 -11.92 -7.74
CA GLN A 241 10.61 -11.71 -8.95
C GLN A 241 10.59 -10.26 -9.46
N PHE A 242 9.51 -9.52 -9.18
CA PHE A 242 9.31 -8.16 -9.69
C PHE A 242 9.40 -7.08 -8.63
N ASN A 243 10.08 -7.36 -7.50
CA ASN A 243 10.31 -6.42 -6.41
C ASN A 243 9.01 -5.72 -5.94
N THR A 244 8.00 -6.52 -5.67
CA THR A 244 6.73 -6.07 -5.11
C THR A 244 6.43 -6.79 -3.81
N THR A 245 5.54 -6.23 -3.00
CA THR A 245 5.10 -6.83 -1.73
C THR A 245 3.65 -7.30 -1.84
N VAL A 246 3.34 -8.48 -1.30
CA VAL A 246 1.95 -9.00 -1.24
C VAL A 246 1.40 -8.94 0.17
N ALA A 247 0.17 -8.47 0.29
CA ALA A 247 -0.65 -8.59 1.49
C ALA A 247 -1.96 -9.36 1.21
N TYR A 248 -2.55 -9.94 2.25
CA TYR A 248 -3.84 -10.62 2.17
C TYR A 248 -4.75 -10.21 3.33
N ILE A 249 -5.90 -9.64 3.00
CA ILE A 249 -6.96 -9.29 3.95
C ILE A 249 -7.96 -10.45 3.98
N GLY A 250 -7.96 -11.21 5.09
CA GLY A 250 -8.79 -12.41 5.23
C GLY A 250 -10.29 -12.13 5.32
N SER A 251 -10.70 -11.01 5.93
CA SER A 251 -12.11 -10.64 6.08
C SER A 251 -12.82 -10.38 4.75
N SER A 252 -12.09 -9.80 3.79
CA SER A 252 -12.58 -9.47 2.45
C SER A 252 -12.02 -10.36 1.34
N LYS A 253 -11.26 -11.42 1.71
CA LYS A 253 -10.57 -12.33 0.78
C LYS A 253 -9.79 -11.60 -0.32
N THR A 254 -9.13 -10.52 0.07
CA THR A 254 -8.50 -9.59 -0.85
C THR A 254 -6.99 -9.76 -0.83
N THR A 255 -6.41 -9.91 -2.02
CA THR A 255 -4.96 -9.85 -2.23
C THR A 255 -4.58 -8.47 -2.73
N LEU A 256 -3.60 -7.87 -2.06
CA LEU A 256 -3.00 -6.60 -2.42
C LEU A 256 -1.58 -6.84 -2.93
N ILE A 257 -1.20 -6.18 -4.03
CA ILE A 257 0.14 -6.23 -4.60
C ILE A 257 0.65 -4.80 -4.67
N PHE A 258 1.66 -4.48 -3.87
CA PHE A 258 2.25 -3.14 -3.76
C PHE A 258 3.53 -3.07 -4.57
N GLU A 259 3.63 -2.10 -5.48
CA GLU A 259 4.92 -1.78 -6.11
C GLU A 259 5.85 -1.17 -5.05
N ASN A 260 7.04 -1.76 -4.86
CA ASN A 260 7.99 -1.17 -3.92
C ASN A 260 8.41 0.21 -4.45
N LYS A 261 8.15 1.25 -3.65
CA LYS A 261 8.56 2.61 -3.97
C LYS A 261 10.07 2.62 -4.17
N GLN A 262 10.52 3.02 -5.36
CA GLN A 262 11.94 3.29 -5.54
C GLN A 262 12.29 4.40 -4.55
N LEU A 263 13.18 4.09 -3.61
CA LEU A 263 13.94 5.15 -2.94
C LEU A 263 14.62 5.86 -4.11
N ALA A 264 14.18 7.07 -4.44
CA ALA A 264 14.96 7.91 -5.31
C ALA A 264 16.34 7.97 -4.63
N GLU A 265 17.34 7.32 -5.25
CA GLU A 265 18.71 7.52 -4.85
C GLU A 265 18.88 9.04 -4.79
N ARG A 266 19.19 9.55 -3.60
CA ARG A 266 19.62 10.94 -3.46
C ARG A 266 20.88 11.06 -4.30
N ILE A 267 20.72 11.43 -5.56
CA ILE A 267 21.77 12.10 -6.30
C ILE A 267 21.74 13.52 -5.76
N ASP A 268 22.34 13.70 -4.59
CA ASP A 268 22.81 15.03 -4.19
C ASP A 268 23.99 15.35 -5.12
N PRO A 269 23.91 16.42 -5.95
CA PRO A 269 25.05 16.90 -6.73
C PRO A 269 26.16 17.50 -5.86
#